data_AF-A0AAR5PNG6-F1
#
_entry.id   AF-A0AAR5PNG6-F1
#
_cell.length_a   1.000
_cell.length_b   1.000
_cell.length_c   1.000
_cell.angle_alpha   90.00
_cell.angle_beta   90.00
_cell.angle_gamma   90.00
#
_symmetry.space_group_name_H-M   'P 1'
#
loop_
_entity.id
_entity.type
_entity.pdbx_description
1 polymer ?
#
loop_
_entity_poly.entity_id
_entity_poly.type
_entity_poly.pdbx_seq_one_letter_code
_entity_poly.pdbx_strand_id
1 'polypeptide(L)'
;MISATYRKTARLYKKTDARTGSTSFRIKCFAYLLRSFFPVMLVKLFVLIALVAVVMSAPLLLEPVDIQKEWTNWKTTHNKSYPTPEEEATRFKTFEENVRKITEHNKKYEAGEVTWTQGLNHFADQTQEEFARHNLGLRKPEAPGLVGSH
;
A
#
# COMPACT_ATOMS: atom_id res chain seq x y z
N MET A 1 -27.90 28.92 -3.29
CA MET A 1 -29.14 28.67 -2.51
C MET A 1 -29.15 29.30 -1.11
N ILE A 2 -28.02 29.32 -0.39
CA ILE A 2 -27.90 29.84 1.00
C ILE A 2 -28.26 31.34 1.14
N SER A 3 -27.93 32.17 0.15
CA SER A 3 -28.12 33.64 0.23
C SER A 3 -29.59 34.10 0.15
N ALA A 4 -30.44 33.36 -0.56
CA ALA A 4 -31.85 33.72 -0.72
C ALA A 4 -32.66 33.40 0.54
N THR A 5 -32.33 32.28 1.19
CA THR A 5 -32.90 31.86 2.47
C THR A 5 -32.52 32.85 3.58
N TYR A 6 -31.26 33.27 3.63
CA TYR A 6 -30.77 34.27 4.58
C TYR A 6 -31.52 35.63 4.49
N ARG A 7 -31.81 36.09 3.27
CA ARG A 7 -32.55 37.35 3.06
C ARG A 7 -34.00 37.27 3.51
N LYS A 8 -34.67 36.11 3.37
CA LYS A 8 -36.05 35.92 3.83
C LYS A 8 -36.12 35.82 5.35
N THR A 9 -35.17 35.12 5.99
CA THR A 9 -35.12 35.00 7.45
C THR A 9 -34.81 36.34 8.13
N ALA A 10 -33.92 37.15 7.56
CA ALA A 10 -33.62 38.49 8.08
C ALA A 10 -34.85 39.43 8.08
N ARG A 11 -35.73 39.33 7.08
CA ARG A 11 -36.98 40.11 7.01
C ARG A 11 -38.02 39.66 8.04
N LEU A 12 -38.15 38.35 8.23
CA LEU A 12 -39.06 37.78 9.23
C LEU A 12 -38.60 38.12 10.66
N TYR A 13 -37.30 38.04 10.90
CA TYR A 13 -36.64 38.43 12.15
C TYR A 13 -36.92 39.90 12.52
N LYS A 14 -36.77 40.83 11.57
CA LYS A 14 -37.02 42.27 11.79
C LYS A 14 -38.49 42.58 12.10
N LYS A 15 -39.41 41.75 11.60
CA LYS A 15 -40.86 41.89 11.83
C LYS A 15 -41.30 41.35 13.21
N THR A 16 -40.58 40.39 13.77
CA THR A 16 -40.86 39.82 15.11
C THR A 16 -40.27 40.62 16.28
N ASP A 17 -39.18 41.35 16.03
CA ASP A 17 -38.50 42.21 17.01
C ASP A 17 -39.40 43.36 17.51
N ALA A 18 -40.24 43.90 16.62
CA ALA A 18 -41.19 44.95 16.96
C ALA A 18 -42.32 44.52 17.94
N ARG A 19 -42.44 43.24 18.29
CA ARG A 19 -43.60 42.70 19.01
C ARG A 19 -43.29 42.00 20.35
N THR A 20 -42.04 41.70 20.68
CA THR A 20 -41.72 40.90 21.88
C THR A 20 -40.45 41.36 22.58
N GLY A 21 -40.55 41.65 23.88
CA GLY A 21 -39.47 42.19 24.70
C GLY A 21 -38.17 41.35 24.74
N SER A 22 -37.08 42.10 24.95
CA SER A 22 -35.65 41.78 24.84
C SER A 22 -35.15 40.44 25.44
N THR A 23 -35.80 39.87 26.45
CA THR A 23 -35.37 38.60 27.10
C THR A 23 -35.75 37.35 26.30
N SER A 24 -36.87 37.37 25.57
CA SER A 24 -37.32 36.26 24.71
C SER A 24 -36.37 36.05 23.52
N PHE A 25 -35.77 37.14 23.06
CA PHE A 25 -34.91 37.19 21.91
C PHE A 25 -33.61 36.39 22.11
N ARG A 26 -32.93 36.58 23.24
CA ARG A 26 -31.67 35.90 23.56
C ARG A 26 -31.83 34.39 23.70
N ILE A 27 -32.89 33.93 24.35
CA ILE A 27 -33.17 32.50 24.54
C ILE A 27 -33.57 31.84 23.21
N LYS A 28 -34.39 32.51 22.39
CA LYS A 28 -34.79 32.00 21.06
C LYS A 28 -33.61 31.96 20.09
N CYS A 29 -32.73 32.96 20.10
CA CYS A 29 -31.50 32.94 19.31
C CYS A 29 -30.55 31.83 19.77
N PHE A 30 -30.35 31.68 21.09
CA PHE A 30 -29.55 30.59 21.63
C PHE A 30 -30.11 29.22 21.25
N ALA A 31 -31.42 29.00 21.39
CA ALA A 31 -32.08 27.76 20.95
C ALA A 31 -31.99 27.52 19.43
N TYR A 32 -32.03 28.57 18.61
CA TYR A 32 -31.88 28.46 17.14
C TYR A 32 -30.43 28.16 16.74
N LEU A 33 -29.45 28.75 17.43
CA LEU A 33 -28.04 28.45 17.26
C LEU A 33 -27.75 27.00 17.67
N LEU A 34 -28.26 26.55 18.82
CA LEU A 34 -28.17 25.16 19.24
C LEU A 34 -28.83 24.22 18.22
N ARG A 35 -30.03 24.55 17.72
CA ARG A 35 -30.79 23.68 16.81
C ARG A 35 -30.29 23.67 15.37
N SER A 36 -29.62 24.73 14.91
CA SER A 36 -29.12 24.84 13.53
C SER A 36 -27.63 24.54 13.40
N PHE A 37 -26.81 24.87 14.40
CA PHE A 37 -25.37 24.63 14.33
C PHE A 37 -24.99 23.23 14.79
N PHE A 38 -25.65 22.69 15.82
CA PHE A 38 -25.31 21.35 16.33
C PHE A 38 -25.51 20.24 15.30
N PRO A 39 -26.65 20.14 14.57
CA PRO A 39 -26.78 19.06 13.59
C PRO A 39 -25.78 19.20 12.43
N VAL A 40 -25.44 20.42 12.00
CA VAL A 40 -24.45 20.64 10.94
C VAL A 40 -23.03 20.29 11.41
N MET A 41 -22.69 20.61 12.65
CA MET A 41 -21.42 20.25 13.27
C MET A 41 -21.31 18.73 13.49
N LEU A 42 -22.39 18.08 13.92
CA LEU A 42 -22.47 16.62 14.08
C LEU A 42 -22.37 15.89 12.75
N VAL A 43 -22.99 16.38 11.67
CA VAL A 43 -22.85 15.80 10.33
C VAL A 43 -21.40 15.92 9.83
N LYS A 44 -20.74 17.06 10.05
CA LYS A 44 -19.30 17.20 9.70
C LYS A 44 -18.40 16.28 10.52
N LEU A 45 -18.66 16.15 11.81
CA LEU A 45 -17.94 15.22 12.69
C LEU A 45 -18.15 13.77 12.24
N PHE A 46 -19.38 13.39 11.88
CA PHE A 46 -19.70 12.07 11.36
C PHE A 46 -19.02 11.79 10.02
N VAL A 47 -18.97 12.78 9.11
CA VAL A 47 -18.23 12.68 7.84
C VAL A 47 -16.72 12.54 8.07
N LEU A 48 -16.16 13.26 9.04
CA LEU A 48 -14.74 13.13 9.41
C LEU A 48 -14.44 11.74 10.01
N ILE A 49 -15.30 11.24 10.89
CA ILE A 49 -15.16 9.89 11.47
C ILE A 49 -15.27 8.83 10.38
N ALA A 50 -16.21 8.97 9.44
CA ALA A 50 -16.35 8.06 8.30
C ALA A 50 -15.12 8.07 7.39
N LEU A 51 -14.55 9.24 7.10
CA LEU A 51 -13.31 9.36 6.33
C LEU A 51 -12.11 8.70 7.04
N VAL A 52 -11.97 8.92 8.35
CA VAL A 52 -10.92 8.28 9.15
C VAL A 52 -11.11 6.76 9.19
N ALA A 53 -12.34 6.25 9.33
CA ALA A 53 -12.63 4.82 9.29
C ALA A 53 -12.25 4.18 7.95
N VAL A 54 -12.47 4.87 6.82
CA VAL A 54 -12.03 4.40 5.50
C VAL A 54 -10.50 4.33 5.41
N VAL A 55 -9.77 5.35 5.91
CA VAL A 55 -8.30 5.34 5.91
C VAL A 55 -7.73 4.24 6.82
N MET A 56 -8.37 3.98 7.97
CA MET A 56 -7.94 2.94 8.91
C MET A 56 -8.24 1.51 8.44
N SER A 57 -9.06 1.34 7.39
CA SER A 57 -9.24 0.05 6.71
C SER A 57 -8.19 -0.21 5.61
N ALA A 58 -7.41 0.80 5.23
CA ALA A 58 -6.38 0.68 4.20
C ALA A 58 -5.13 -0.13 4.58
N PRO A 59 -4.66 -0.20 5.86
CA PRO A 59 -3.54 -1.06 6.21
C PRO A 59 -4.03 -2.49 6.42
N LEU A 60 -4.51 -3.14 5.35
CA LEU A 60 -4.95 -4.54 5.39
C LEU A 60 -4.66 -5.29 4.08
N LEU A 61 -3.55 -5.04 3.40
CA LEU A 61 -3.22 -5.76 2.15
C LEU A 61 -1.75 -6.16 2.02
N LEU A 62 -1.05 -6.34 3.12
CA LEU A 62 0.17 -7.15 3.12
C LEU A 62 -0.13 -8.38 3.97
N GLU A 63 -0.93 -9.29 3.42
CA GLU A 63 -0.90 -10.68 3.86
C GLU A 63 0.59 -11.08 3.86
N PRO A 64 1.16 -11.48 5.00
CA PRO A 64 2.53 -11.96 5.02
C PRO A 64 2.60 -13.10 4.01
N VAL A 65 3.37 -12.93 2.94
CA VAL A 65 3.57 -13.98 1.95
C VAL A 65 4.11 -15.17 2.73
N ASP A 66 3.33 -16.25 2.79
CA ASP A 66 3.76 -17.50 3.38
C ASP A 66 4.80 -18.12 2.45
N ILE A 67 6.06 -17.73 2.64
CA ILE A 67 7.19 -18.15 1.82
C ILE A 67 7.32 -19.68 1.83
N GLN A 68 6.91 -20.35 2.90
CA GLN A 68 6.97 -21.81 2.99
C GLN A 68 5.93 -22.47 2.08
N LYS A 69 4.72 -21.91 2.03
CA LYS A 69 3.68 -22.34 1.10
C LYS A 69 4.10 -22.08 -0.35
N GLU A 70 4.65 -20.90 -0.63
CA GLU A 70 5.13 -20.54 -1.97
C GLU A 70 6.27 -21.44 -2.42
N TRP A 71 7.21 -21.75 -1.54
CA TRP A 71 8.29 -22.71 -1.79
C TRP A 71 7.76 -24.10 -2.15
N THR A 72 6.78 -24.60 -1.40
CA THR A 72 6.20 -25.92 -1.64
C THR A 72 5.48 -25.96 -2.99
N ASN A 73 4.72 -24.91 -3.31
CA ASN A 73 4.03 -24.79 -4.60
C ASN A 73 5.00 -24.67 -5.77
N TRP A 74 6.04 -23.84 -5.61
CA TRP A 74 7.09 -23.64 -6.61
C TRP A 74 7.86 -24.92 -6.89
N LYS A 75 8.29 -25.66 -5.84
CA LYS A 75 8.96 -26.96 -6.01
C LYS A 75 8.10 -27.94 -6.80
N THR A 76 6.80 -27.98 -6.49
CA THR A 76 5.84 -28.86 -7.19
C THR A 76 5.69 -28.46 -8.65
N THR A 77 5.54 -27.17 -8.92
CA THR A 77 5.36 -26.61 -10.27
C THR A 77 6.59 -26.84 -11.17
N HIS A 78 7.79 -26.78 -10.60
CA HIS A 78 9.05 -26.96 -11.33
C HIS A 78 9.69 -28.34 -11.14
N ASN A 79 8.98 -29.28 -10.52
CA ASN A 79 9.42 -30.64 -10.26
C ASN A 79 10.81 -30.72 -9.58
N LYS A 80 11.02 -29.88 -8.57
CA LYS A 80 12.28 -29.77 -7.82
C LYS A 80 12.30 -30.73 -6.64
N SER A 81 13.39 -31.46 -6.49
CA SER A 81 13.67 -32.34 -5.36
C SER A 81 15.15 -32.22 -4.99
N TYR A 82 15.44 -32.18 -3.70
CA TYR A 82 16.80 -32.02 -3.17
C TYR A 82 17.17 -33.28 -2.37
N PRO A 83 18.36 -33.88 -2.61
CA PRO A 83 18.79 -35.11 -1.96
C PRO A 83 18.95 -35.02 -0.44
N THR A 84 19.37 -33.86 0.09
CA THR A 84 19.65 -33.70 1.53
C THR A 84 18.92 -32.50 2.14
N PRO A 85 18.58 -32.56 3.44
CA PRO A 85 17.98 -31.42 4.14
C PRO A 85 18.86 -30.17 4.14
N GLU A 86 20.18 -30.32 4.17
CA GLU A 86 21.13 -29.21 4.16
C GLU A 86 21.14 -28.49 2.80
N GLU A 87 21.04 -29.25 1.70
CA GLU A 87 20.89 -28.69 0.36
C GLU A 87 19.55 -27.98 0.22
N GLU A 88 18.46 -28.60 0.69
CA GLU A 88 17.14 -27.98 0.66
C GLU A 88 17.12 -26.67 1.45
N ALA A 89 17.72 -26.62 2.64
CA ALA A 89 17.81 -25.40 3.45
C ALA A 89 18.60 -24.29 2.73
N THR A 90 19.69 -24.65 2.05
CA THR A 90 20.49 -23.70 1.27
C THR A 90 19.69 -23.16 0.07
N ARG A 91 19.00 -24.04 -0.66
CA ARG A 91 18.18 -23.69 -1.82
C ARG A 91 16.96 -22.86 -1.43
N PHE A 92 16.34 -23.17 -0.30
CA PHE A 92 15.25 -22.38 0.27
C PHE A 92 15.70 -20.96 0.63
N LYS A 93 16.89 -20.81 1.22
CA LYS A 93 17.44 -19.48 1.52
C LYS A 93 17.67 -18.65 0.26
N THR A 94 18.24 -19.25 -0.79
CA THR A 94 18.40 -18.57 -2.09
C THR A 94 17.06 -18.21 -2.72
N PHE A 95 16.07 -19.09 -2.60
CA PHE A 95 14.70 -18.84 -3.04
C PHE A 95 14.07 -17.65 -2.32
N GLU A 96 14.15 -17.58 -0.99
CA GLU A 96 13.66 -16.47 -0.19
C GLU A 96 14.30 -15.13 -0.61
N GLU A 97 15.61 -15.12 -0.79
CA GLU A 97 16.34 -13.92 -1.24
C GLU A 97 15.89 -13.47 -2.64
N ASN A 98 15.64 -14.41 -3.56
CA ASN A 98 15.17 -14.11 -4.90
C ASN A 98 13.71 -13.63 -4.91
N VAL A 99 12.82 -14.22 -4.11
CA VAL A 99 11.44 -13.73 -3.92
C VAL A 99 11.44 -12.29 -3.39
N ARG A 100 12.31 -11.97 -2.43
CA ARG A 100 12.46 -10.60 -1.93
C ARG A 100 12.90 -9.64 -3.04
N LYS A 101 13.91 -10.01 -3.85
CA LYS A 101 14.38 -9.18 -4.98
C LYS A 101 13.27 -8.93 -6.00
N ILE A 102 12.51 -9.96 -6.36
CA ILE A 102 11.37 -9.86 -7.27
C ILE A 102 10.33 -8.89 -6.71
N THR A 103 10.01 -9.02 -5.42
CA THR A 103 9.02 -8.17 -4.74
C THR A 103 9.45 -6.71 -4.72
N GLU A 104 10.71 -6.44 -4.37
CA GLU A 104 11.29 -5.09 -4.38
C GLU A 104 11.32 -4.49 -5.79
N HIS A 105 11.70 -5.27 -6.79
CA HIS A 105 11.70 -4.83 -8.18
C HIS A 105 10.29 -4.49 -8.68
N ASN A 106 9.31 -5.33 -8.39
CA ASN A 106 7.91 -5.08 -8.78
C ASN A 106 7.33 -3.87 -8.04
N LYS A 107 7.72 -3.62 -6.79
CA LYS A 107 7.37 -2.35 -6.10
C LYS A 107 7.91 -1.12 -6.83
N LYS A 108 9.15 -1.19 -7.34
CA LYS A 108 9.73 -0.11 -8.18
C LYS A 108 9.00 0.05 -9.51
N TYR A 109 8.51 -1.06 -10.09
CA TYR A 109 7.71 -1.03 -11.30
C TYR A 109 6.38 -0.30 -11.07
N GLU A 110 5.67 -0.64 -9.99
CA GLU A 110 4.42 0.07 -9.61
C GLU A 110 4.65 1.55 -9.29
N ALA A 111 5.85 1.91 -8.81
CA ALA A 111 6.27 3.29 -8.62
C ALA A 111 6.71 4.02 -9.92
N GLY A 112 6.77 3.31 -11.06
CA GLY A 112 7.22 3.84 -12.34
C GLY A 112 8.73 4.08 -12.46
N GLU A 113 9.54 3.54 -11.53
CA GLU A 113 11.01 3.68 -11.54
C GLU A 113 11.68 2.72 -12.53
N VAL A 114 11.03 1.59 -12.82
CA VAL A 114 11.50 0.59 -13.80
C VAL A 114 10.37 0.27 -14.79
N THR A 115 10.74 -0.17 -15.99
CA THR A 115 9.80 -0.38 -17.11
C THR A 115 9.32 -1.82 -17.27
N TRP A 116 9.75 -2.72 -16.40
CA TRP A 116 9.48 -4.16 -16.50
C TRP A 116 9.24 -4.77 -15.12
N THR A 117 8.65 -5.97 -15.11
CA THR A 117 8.36 -6.75 -13.91
C THR A 117 9.14 -8.07 -13.91
N GLN A 118 9.36 -8.59 -12.71
CA GLN A 118 9.94 -9.91 -12.49
C GLN A 118 8.87 -10.90 -12.04
N GLY A 119 9.01 -12.14 -12.48
CA GLY A 119 8.19 -13.28 -12.05
C GLY A 119 9.05 -14.38 -11.45
N LEU A 120 8.45 -15.16 -10.56
CA LEU A 120 9.07 -16.36 -10.00
C LEU A 120 9.24 -17.40 -11.13
N ASN A 121 10.46 -17.88 -11.33
CA ASN A 121 10.80 -18.79 -12.42
C ASN A 121 11.56 -20.03 -11.90
N HIS A 122 11.93 -20.95 -12.79
CA HIS A 122 12.59 -22.21 -12.42
C HIS A 122 14.06 -22.05 -11.93
N PHE A 123 14.63 -20.85 -12.03
CA PHE A 123 15.95 -20.48 -11.52
C PHE A 123 15.88 -19.77 -10.17
N ALA A 124 14.70 -19.70 -9.53
CA ALA A 124 14.53 -19.01 -8.26
C ALA A 124 15.37 -19.60 -7.12
N ASP A 125 15.80 -20.86 -7.22
CA ASP A 125 16.70 -21.55 -6.28
C ASP A 125 18.20 -21.37 -6.57
N GLN A 126 18.57 -20.61 -7.60
CA GLN A 126 19.96 -20.39 -8.01
C GLN A 126 20.47 -19.01 -7.62
N THR A 127 21.75 -18.96 -7.25
CA THR A 127 22.44 -17.67 -7.11
C THR A 127 22.79 -17.10 -8.47
N GLN A 128 23.10 -15.81 -8.53
CA GLN A 128 23.46 -15.15 -9.79
C GLN A 128 24.77 -15.71 -10.36
N GLU A 129 25.69 -16.12 -9.50
CA GLU A 129 26.96 -16.74 -9.87
C GLU A 129 26.76 -18.16 -10.40
N GLU A 130 25.87 -18.95 -9.79
CA GLU A 130 25.48 -20.27 -10.30
C GLU A 130 24.81 -20.14 -11.66
N PHE A 131 23.83 -19.23 -11.78
CA PHE A 131 23.15 -18.96 -13.03
C PHE A 131 24.15 -18.55 -14.12
N ALA A 132 25.08 -17.64 -13.81
CA ALA A 132 26.10 -17.19 -14.75
C ALA A 132 27.01 -18.34 -15.18
N ARG A 133 27.47 -19.17 -14.25
CA ARG A 133 28.39 -20.28 -14.52
C ARG A 133 27.79 -21.35 -15.43
N HIS A 134 26.50 -21.63 -15.26
CA HIS A 134 25.84 -22.72 -15.97
C HIS A 134 25.10 -22.26 -17.24
N ASN A 135 24.60 -21.03 -17.28
CA ASN A 135 23.72 -20.56 -18.34
C ASN A 135 24.33 -19.48 -19.23
N LEU A 136 25.34 -18.74 -18.76
CA LEU A 136 26.05 -17.76 -19.59
C LEU A 136 27.27 -18.45 -20.18
N GLY A 137 27.21 -18.83 -21.46
CA GLY A 137 28.31 -19.45 -22.21
C GLY A 137 29.55 -18.56 -22.42
N LEU A 138 29.70 -17.50 -21.62
CA LEU A 138 30.80 -16.57 -21.67
C LEU A 138 32.04 -17.20 -21.01
N ARG A 139 32.98 -17.66 -21.83
CA ARG A 139 34.31 -18.02 -21.38
C ARG A 139 35.14 -16.74 -21.22
N LYS A 140 35.64 -16.47 -20.02
CA LYS A 140 36.69 -15.47 -19.84
C LYS A 140 37.90 -15.93 -20.67
N PRO A 141 38.40 -15.16 -21.65
CA PRO A 141 39.58 -15.54 -22.39
C PRO A 141 40.74 -15.73 -21.40
N GLU A 142 41.43 -16.86 -21.50
CA GLU A 142 42.66 -17.07 -20.76
C GLU A 142 43.63 -15.95 -21.16
N ALA A 143 44.09 -15.17 -20.19
CA ALA A 143 45.14 -14.19 -20.45
C ALA A 143 46.32 -14.96 -21.07
N PRO A 144 46.93 -14.48 -22.18
CA PRO A 144 48.07 -15.15 -22.77
C PRO A 144 49.09 -15.38 -21.67
N GLY A 145 49.35 -16.66 -21.38
CA GLY A 145 50.23 -17.06 -20.30
C GLY A 145 51.54 -16.32 -20.46
N LEU A 146 52.01 -15.68 -19.39
CA LEU A 146 53.43 -15.42 -19.25
C LEU A 146 54.09 -16.80 -19.22
N VAL A 147 54.46 -17.28 -20.40
CA VAL A 147 55.28 -18.46 -20.58
C VAL A 147 56.53 -18.19 -19.77
N GLY A 148 56.63 -18.86 -18.62
CA GLY A 148 57.85 -18.91 -17.84
C GLY A 148 58.95 -19.37 -18.76
N SER A 149 59.92 -18.48 -18.99
CA SER A 149 61.17 -18.75 -19.66
C SER A 149 61.85 -19.94 -19.00
N HIS A 150 62.10 -20.99 -19.80
CA HIS A 150 63.05 -22.05 -19.50
C HIS A 150 64.44 -21.49 -19.16
#